data_AF-A0A9L0KC14-F1
#
_entry.id   AF-A0A9L0KC14-F1
#
_cell.length_a   1.000
_cell.length_b   1.000
_cell.length_c   1.000
_cell.angle_alpha   90.00
_cell.angle_beta   90.00
_cell.angle_gamma   90.00
#
_symmetry.space_group_name_H-M   'P 1'
#
loop_
_entity.id
_entity.type
_entity.pdbx_description
1 polymer ?
#
loop_
_entity_poly.entity_id
_entity_poly.type
_entity_poly.pdbx_seq_one_letter_code
_entity_poly.pdbx_strand_id
1 'polypeptide(L)'
;MVLRMPRTGQAKGILGGWGIICLVISLLLQHPGVHSKCYFQAQAPCHHEGKYFTLGESWLRKDCFHCTCLHPIGVGCCDTSQHPIDFPAGCEVHQEAGTCQFSLVQKSDPRLPCKGGRPNLEWGSANTPVPGAPAPHSS
;
A
#
# COMPACT_ATOMS: atom_id res chain seq x y z
N MET A 1 55.58 -14.56 32.58
CA MET A 1 54.44 -15.47 32.40
C MET A 1 53.71 -15.05 31.14
N VAL A 2 53.79 -15.85 30.07
CA VAL A 2 53.15 -15.55 28.78
C VAL A 2 51.79 -16.27 28.78
N LEU A 3 50.69 -15.52 28.93
CA LEU A 3 49.36 -16.07 28.71
C LEU A 3 49.10 -16.18 27.21
N ARG A 4 48.98 -17.42 26.74
CA ARG A 4 48.54 -17.76 25.39
C ARG A 4 47.09 -17.31 25.22
N MET A 5 46.84 -16.47 24.21
CA MET A 5 45.50 -16.27 23.67
C MET A 5 45.05 -17.54 22.93
N PRO A 6 43.82 -18.04 23.13
CA PRO A 6 43.24 -19.01 22.21
C PRO A 6 42.84 -18.32 20.92
N ARG A 7 43.32 -18.84 19.80
CA ARG A 7 42.89 -18.46 18.45
C ARG A 7 41.72 -19.36 18.00
N THR A 8 40.82 -18.73 17.23
CA THR A 8 39.87 -19.27 16.25
C THR A 8 38.61 -20.00 16.73
N GLY A 9 37.47 -19.38 16.42
CA GLY A 9 36.23 -20.05 16.09
C GLY A 9 35.46 -19.21 15.07
N GLN A 10 35.71 -19.44 13.78
CA GLN A 10 34.90 -18.89 12.68
C GLN A 10 33.57 -19.64 12.72
N ALA A 11 32.53 -19.02 13.30
CA ALA A 11 31.22 -19.61 13.40
C ALA A 11 30.53 -19.56 12.03
N LYS A 12 30.83 -20.55 11.18
CA LYS A 12 30.02 -20.84 10.00
C LYS A 12 28.72 -21.49 10.46
N GLY A 13 27.81 -20.66 10.97
CA GLY A 13 26.49 -21.08 11.40
C GLY A 13 25.68 -21.53 10.20
N ILE A 14 25.49 -22.84 10.06
CA ILE A 14 24.41 -23.40 9.25
C ILE A 14 23.13 -22.90 9.92
N LEU A 15 22.46 -21.95 9.28
CA LEU A 15 21.17 -21.44 9.72
C LEU A 15 20.18 -22.62 9.65
N GLY A 16 20.01 -23.33 10.77
CA GLY A 16 19.07 -24.44 10.88
C GLY A 16 17.66 -23.99 10.49
N GLY A 17 16.76 -24.94 10.22
CA GLY A 17 15.41 -24.65 9.73
C GLY A 17 14.66 -23.56 10.53
N TRP A 18 14.89 -23.47 11.84
CA TRP A 18 14.33 -22.42 12.69
C TRP A 18 14.85 -21.02 12.35
N GLY A 19 16.14 -20.87 12.04
CA GLY A 19 16.70 -19.59 11.62
C GLY A 19 16.17 -19.16 10.25
N ILE A 20 15.96 -20.09 9.33
CA ILE A 20 15.32 -19.81 8.03
C ILE A 20 13.86 -19.35 8.26
N ILE A 21 13.11 -20.04 9.13
CA ILE A 21 11.74 -19.67 9.49
C ILE A 21 11.70 -18.25 10.10
N CYS A 22 12.60 -17.92 11.03
CA CYS A 22 12.68 -16.58 11.62
C CYS A 22 13.01 -15.50 10.59
N LEU A 23 13.89 -15.78 9.63
CA LEU A 23 14.19 -14.85 8.53
C LEU A 23 12.98 -14.62 7.63
N VAL A 24 12.25 -15.67 7.27
CA VAL A 24 11.05 -15.56 6.43
C VAL A 24 9.95 -14.77 7.14
N ILE A 25 9.71 -15.02 8.43
CA ILE A 25 8.74 -14.27 9.22
C ILE A 25 9.14 -12.79 9.31
N SER A 26 10.42 -12.51 9.53
CA SER A 26 10.94 -11.13 9.58
C SER A 26 10.74 -10.42 8.23
N LEU A 27 10.97 -11.11 7.11
CA LEU A 27 10.76 -10.56 5.77
C LEU A 27 9.27 -10.31 5.48
N LEU A 28 8.39 -11.21 5.94
CA LEU A 28 6.94 -11.05 5.79
C LEU A 28 6.41 -9.83 6.56
N LEU A 29 6.95 -9.54 7.75
CA LEU A 29 6.61 -8.36 8.55
C LEU A 29 7.06 -7.02 7.92
N GLN A 30 7.95 -7.05 6.92
CA GLN A 30 8.45 -5.85 6.24
C GLN A 30 7.58 -5.40 5.05
N HIS A 31 6.54 -6.14 4.68
CA HIS A 31 5.66 -5.71 3.59
C HIS A 31 4.82 -4.51 4.08
N PRO A 32 4.91 -3.33 3.43
CA PRO A 32 4.05 -2.22 3.76
C PRO A 32 2.60 -2.63 3.48
N GLY A 33 1.84 -2.86 4.54
CA GLY A 33 0.42 -3.11 4.45
C GLY A 33 -0.28 -1.91 3.82
N VAL A 34 -1.30 -2.17 3.00
CA VAL A 34 -2.20 -1.12 2.51
C VAL A 34 -2.79 -0.42 3.74
N HIS A 35 -2.47 0.86 3.92
CA HIS A 35 -2.96 1.65 5.05
C HIS A 35 -4.40 2.07 4.80
N SER A 36 -5.36 1.17 5.00
CA SER A 36 -6.76 1.58 5.15
C SER A 36 -6.95 2.18 6.55
N LYS A 37 -7.35 3.45 6.61
CA LYS A 37 -7.66 4.13 7.88
C LYS A 37 -9.16 4.01 8.14
N CYS A 38 -9.53 3.29 9.19
CA CYS A 38 -10.91 3.22 9.66
C CYS A 38 -11.03 3.87 11.03
N TYR A 39 -12.15 4.53 11.27
CA TYR A 39 -12.50 5.06 12.59
C TYR A 39 -13.99 4.89 12.88
N PHE A 40 -14.31 4.88 14.16
CA PHE A 40 -15.68 4.87 14.65
C PHE A 40 -15.91 6.05 15.57
N GLN A 41 -16.96 6.81 15.31
CA GLN A 41 -17.37 7.94 16.13
C GLN A 41 -18.68 7.60 16.84
N ALA A 42 -18.58 7.27 18.13
CA ALA A 42 -19.74 7.06 18.98
C ALA A 42 -20.58 8.33 19.07
N GLN A 43 -21.91 8.18 19.08
CA GLN A 43 -22.88 9.28 19.23
C GLN A 43 -22.84 10.35 18.13
N ALA A 44 -22.11 10.14 17.03
CA ALA A 44 -22.20 11.01 15.86
C ALA A 44 -23.59 10.87 15.21
N PRO A 45 -24.23 11.97 14.80
CA PRO A 45 -25.50 11.90 14.07
C PRO A 45 -25.25 11.32 12.68
N CYS A 46 -26.19 10.51 12.20
CA CYS A 46 -26.21 10.02 10.81
C CYS A 46 -26.73 11.12 9.87
N HIS A 47 -25.99 12.21 9.78
CA HIS A 47 -26.34 13.38 8.99
C HIS A 47 -25.10 13.88 8.25
N HIS A 48 -25.22 13.99 6.92
CA HIS A 48 -24.13 14.45 6.06
C HIS A 48 -24.70 15.26 4.90
N GLU A 49 -24.12 16.44 4.64
CA GLU A 49 -24.52 17.37 3.55
C GLU A 49 -26.04 17.63 3.48
N GLY A 50 -26.71 17.77 4.63
CA GLY A 50 -28.15 18.06 4.68
C GLY A 50 -29.06 16.83 4.57
N LYS A 51 -28.49 15.63 4.37
CA LYS A 51 -29.24 14.38 4.28
C LYS A 51 -29.08 13.55 5.55
N TYR A 52 -30.21 13.06 6.07
CA TYR A 52 -30.23 12.07 7.14
C TYR A 52 -30.15 10.66 6.59
N PHE A 53 -29.38 9.82 7.28
CA PHE A 53 -29.18 8.41 6.97
C PHE A 53 -29.74 7.56 8.12
N THR A 54 -30.42 6.49 7.77
CA THR A 54 -30.97 5.49 8.68
C THR A 54 -29.96 4.37 8.93
N LEU A 55 -30.23 3.55 9.94
CA LEU A 55 -29.34 2.43 10.32
C LEU A 55 -29.02 1.54 9.10
N GLY A 56 -27.73 1.31 8.87
CA GLY A 56 -27.22 0.48 7.78
C GLY A 56 -27.03 1.22 6.45
N GLU A 57 -27.59 2.43 6.28
CA GLU A 57 -27.29 3.24 5.11
C GLU A 57 -25.85 3.75 5.15
N SER A 58 -25.28 3.91 3.96
CA SER A 58 -23.91 4.36 3.78
C SER A 58 -23.81 5.51 2.78
N TRP A 59 -22.71 6.26 2.87
CA TRP A 59 -22.40 7.35 1.96
C TRP A 59 -20.89 7.48 1.77
N LEU A 60 -20.50 7.92 0.59
CA LEU A 60 -19.12 8.28 0.27
C LEU A 60 -18.94 9.78 0.51
N ARG A 61 -17.93 10.14 1.29
CA ARG A 61 -17.52 11.52 1.50
C ARG A 61 -16.51 11.97 0.44
N LYS A 62 -16.31 13.29 0.35
CA LYS A 62 -15.35 13.92 -0.56
C LYS A 62 -13.89 13.56 -0.29
N ASP A 63 -13.58 13.17 0.94
CA ASP A 63 -12.26 12.69 1.37
C ASP A 63 -12.11 11.17 1.23
N CYS A 64 -12.99 10.52 0.45
CA CYS A 64 -12.94 9.10 0.13
C CYS A 64 -13.16 8.14 1.30
N PHE A 65 -13.72 8.66 2.39
CA PHE A 65 -14.24 7.84 3.46
C PHE A 65 -15.63 7.32 3.11
N HIS A 66 -15.78 6.01 3.07
CA HIS A 66 -17.07 5.34 3.03
C HIS A 66 -17.58 5.16 4.45
N CYS A 67 -18.67 5.85 4.77
CA CYS A 67 -19.27 5.87 6.09
C CYS A 67 -20.56 5.07 6.11
N THR A 68 -20.84 4.41 7.23
CA THR A 68 -22.08 3.67 7.47
C THR A 68 -22.71 4.17 8.76
N CYS A 69 -24.01 4.48 8.69
CA CYS A 69 -24.80 4.84 9.84
C CYS A 69 -25.05 3.61 10.71
N LEU A 70 -24.67 3.71 11.98
CA LEU A 70 -24.89 2.70 13.00
C LEU A 70 -25.75 3.28 14.13
N HIS A 71 -26.74 4.14 13.81
CA HIS A 71 -27.62 4.75 14.80
C HIS A 71 -28.35 3.68 15.64
N PRO A 72 -28.41 3.80 16.98
CA PRO A 72 -28.00 4.94 17.81
C PRO A 72 -26.54 4.90 18.31
N ILE A 73 -25.75 3.92 17.89
CA ILE A 73 -24.39 3.67 18.41
C ILE A 73 -23.39 4.71 17.87
N GLY A 74 -23.51 5.10 16.60
CA GLY A 74 -22.67 6.15 15.99
C GLY A 74 -22.51 6.01 14.48
N VAL A 75 -21.36 6.43 13.98
CA VAL A 75 -20.99 6.35 12.55
C VAL A 75 -19.59 5.73 12.42
N GLY A 76 -19.47 4.70 11.60
CA GLY A 76 -18.18 4.11 11.22
C GLY A 76 -17.77 4.57 9.83
N CYS A 77 -16.51 4.96 9.65
CA CYS A 77 -15.99 5.42 8.36
C CYS A 77 -14.64 4.76 8.06
N CYS A 78 -14.44 4.35 6.81
CA CYS A 78 -13.18 3.78 6.33
C CYS A 78 -12.72 4.49 5.08
N ASP A 79 -11.43 4.77 5.00
CA ASP A 79 -10.78 5.22 3.79
C ASP A 79 -10.85 4.11 2.72
N THR A 80 -11.46 4.44 1.58
CA THR A 80 -11.61 3.54 0.43
C THR A 80 -10.70 3.91 -0.73
N SER A 81 -9.87 4.93 -0.55
CA SER A 81 -8.90 5.34 -1.56
C SER A 81 -7.87 4.24 -1.81
N GLN A 82 -7.77 3.81 -3.06
CA GLN A 82 -6.76 2.85 -3.50
C GLN A 82 -5.61 3.61 -4.17
N HIS A 83 -4.63 3.98 -3.37
CA HIS A 83 -3.45 4.69 -3.86
C HIS A 83 -2.44 3.70 -4.46
N PRO A 84 -1.97 3.91 -5.70
CA PRO A 84 -0.83 3.17 -6.23
C PRO A 84 0.40 3.38 -5.33
N ILE A 85 0.99 2.29 -4.83
CA ILE A 85 2.16 2.33 -3.95
C ILE A 85 3.45 2.25 -4.77
N ASP A 86 3.48 1.34 -5.75
CA ASP A 86 4.63 1.08 -6.60
C ASP A 86 4.34 1.49 -8.04
N PHE A 87 4.99 2.55 -8.51
CA PHE A 87 4.88 3.02 -9.89
C PHE A 87 6.19 3.64 -10.41
N PRO A 88 6.41 3.68 -11.73
CA PRO A 88 7.65 4.19 -12.31
C PRO A 88 7.94 5.65 -11.93
N ALA A 89 9.21 6.03 -11.80
CA ALA A 89 9.61 7.38 -11.39
C ALA A 89 9.12 8.50 -12.32
N GLY A 90 8.81 8.18 -13.59
CA GLY A 90 8.24 9.11 -14.58
C GLY A 90 6.72 9.32 -14.44
N CYS A 91 6.08 8.65 -13.49
CA CYS A 91 4.64 8.74 -13.24
C CYS A 91 4.37 9.46 -11.92
N GLU A 92 3.17 10.03 -11.81
CA GLU A 92 2.60 10.56 -10.59
C GLU A 92 1.15 10.14 -10.44
N VAL A 93 0.67 10.12 -9.20
CA VAL A 93 -0.71 9.75 -8.88
C VAL A 93 -1.61 10.96 -9.09
N HIS A 94 -2.63 10.79 -9.92
CA HIS A 94 -3.68 11.75 -10.18
C HIS A 94 -5.02 11.22 -9.67
N GLN A 95 -5.66 11.96 -8.78
CA GLN A 95 -7.04 11.70 -8.39
C GLN A 95 -7.98 12.25 -9.46
N GLU A 96 -8.88 11.41 -9.96
CA GLU A 96 -9.92 11.86 -10.88
C GLU A 96 -10.91 12.77 -10.14
N ALA A 97 -11.23 13.91 -10.76
CA ALA A 97 -12.04 14.94 -10.12
C ALA A 97 -13.44 14.43 -9.77
N GLY A 98 -13.83 14.61 -8.51
CA GLY A 98 -15.15 14.18 -8.02
C GLY A 98 -15.29 12.68 -7.80
N THR A 99 -14.21 11.91 -7.97
CA THR A 99 -14.20 10.47 -7.67
C THR A 99 -13.10 10.12 -6.67
N CYS A 100 -13.17 8.90 -6.13
CA CYS A 100 -12.15 8.32 -5.27
C CYS A 100 -11.24 7.36 -6.02
N GLN A 101 -11.13 7.56 -7.34
CA GLN A 101 -10.27 6.80 -8.22
C GLN A 101 -8.95 7.54 -8.41
N PHE A 102 -7.87 6.77 -8.32
CA PHE A 102 -6.51 7.26 -8.50
C PHE A 102 -5.90 6.57 -9.71
N SER A 103 -5.34 7.37 -10.61
CA SER A 103 -4.72 6.92 -11.84
C SER A 103 -3.27 7.39 -11.92
N LEU A 104 -2.46 6.71 -12.72
CA LEU A 104 -1.08 7.13 -12.96
C LEU A 104 -1.01 7.95 -14.24
N VAL A 105 -0.52 9.18 -14.11
CA VAL A 105 -0.27 10.10 -15.23
C VAL A 105 1.22 10.39 -15.34
N GLN A 106 1.66 10.84 -16.51
CA GLN A 106 3.06 11.18 -16.73
C GLN A 106 3.42 12.50 -16.06
N LYS A 107 4.55 12.56 -15.35
CA LYS A 107 5.05 13.81 -14.75
C LYS A 107 5.34 14.90 -15.79
N SER A 108 5.71 14.50 -17.01
CA SER A 108 5.98 15.44 -18.11
C SER A 108 4.71 16.03 -18.73
N ASP A 109 3.60 15.29 -18.69
CA ASP A 109 2.30 15.74 -19.19
C ASP A 109 1.18 14.99 -18.45
N PRO A 110 0.58 15.61 -17.41
CA PRO A 110 -0.47 14.98 -16.59
C PRO A 110 -1.74 14.60 -17.36
N ARG A 111 -1.90 15.06 -18.60
CA ARG A 111 -3.03 14.69 -19.48
C ARG A 111 -2.84 13.32 -20.10
N LEU A 112 -1.62 12.79 -20.09
CA LEU A 112 -1.30 11.50 -20.69
C LEU A 112 -1.24 10.41 -19.61
N PRO A 113 -1.97 9.30 -19.79
CA PRO A 113 -1.84 8.17 -18.88
C PRO A 113 -0.44 7.59 -18.96
N CYS A 114 0.03 7.05 -17.84
CA CYS A 114 1.27 6.28 -17.83
C CYS A 114 1.09 4.95 -18.57
N LYS A 115 1.98 4.68 -19.54
CA LYS A 115 2.00 3.41 -20.25
C LYS A 115 2.41 2.30 -19.27
N GLY A 116 1.51 1.31 -19.09
CA GLY A 116 1.64 0.26 -18.07
C GLY A 116 0.81 0.48 -16.80
N GLY A 117 0.11 1.62 -16.69
CA GLY A 117 -0.69 2.00 -15.51
C GLY A 117 -2.18 1.69 -15.58
N ARG A 118 -2.62 0.71 -16.39
CA ARG A 118 -3.96 0.18 -16.20
C ARG A 118 -3.90 -0.68 -14.93
N PRO A 119 -4.69 -0.42 -13.88
CA PRO A 119 -4.85 -1.40 -12.82
C PRO A 119 -5.61 -2.55 -13.48
N ASN A 120 -4.87 -3.51 -14.03
CA ASN A 120 -5.39 -4.85 -14.05
C ASN A 120 -5.68 -5.13 -12.57
N LEU A 121 -6.93 -5.48 -12.22
CA LEU A 121 -7.28 -5.94 -10.88
C LEU A 121 -6.53 -7.23 -10.48
N GLU A 122 -5.55 -7.64 -11.28
CA GLU A 122 -4.64 -8.73 -11.10
C GLU A 122 -3.32 -8.17 -10.57
N TRP A 123 -3.22 -8.20 -9.24
CA TRP A 123 -2.00 -8.00 -8.48
C TRP A 123 -0.79 -8.70 -9.13
N GLY A 124 0.26 -7.94 -9.45
CA GLY A 124 1.59 -8.45 -9.75
C GLY A 124 1.98 -8.54 -11.23
N SER A 125 2.58 -7.48 -11.76
CA SER A 125 3.57 -7.59 -12.84
C SER A 125 4.58 -6.45 -12.76
N ALA A 126 5.35 -6.45 -11.67
CA ALA A 126 6.71 -5.94 -11.76
C ALA A 126 7.49 -6.92 -12.66
N ASN A 127 8.23 -6.39 -13.63
CA ASN A 127 9.05 -7.09 -14.64
C ASN A 127 8.38 -7.36 -16.00
N THR A 128 8.00 -6.31 -16.71
CA THR A 128 8.08 -6.35 -18.19
C THR A 128 9.33 -5.59 -18.61
N PRO A 129 10.34 -6.24 -19.21
CA PRO A 129 11.49 -5.54 -19.79
C PRO A 129 11.00 -4.56 -20.85
N VAL A 130 11.45 -3.31 -20.75
CA VAL A 130 11.25 -2.31 -21.82
C VAL A 130 11.95 -2.84 -23.08
N PRO A 131 11.24 -3.05 -24.21
CA PRO A 131 11.89 -3.42 -25.46
C PRO A 131 12.80 -2.28 -25.90
N GLY A 132 14.12 -2.50 -25.87
CA GLY A 132 15.12 -1.54 -26.37
C GLY A 132 16.14 -1.04 -25.34
N ALA A 133 16.11 -1.48 -24.08
CA ALA A 133 17.19 -1.18 -23.13
C ALA A 133 18.41 -2.10 -23.41
N PRO A 134 19.62 -1.55 -23.62
CA PRO A 134 20.83 -2.37 -23.76
C PRO A 134 21.10 -3.16 -22.47
N ALA A 135 21.50 -4.43 -22.63
CA ALA A 135 21.86 -5.29 -21.51
C ALA A 135 23.02 -4.67 -20.70
N PRO A 136 22.97 -4.65 -19.36
CA PRO A 136 24.11 -4.22 -18.57
C PRO A 136 25.24 -5.26 -18.74
N HIS A 137 26.39 -4.78 -19.19
CA HIS A 137 27.61 -5.57 -19.23
C HIS A 137 28.08 -5.83 -17.80
N SER A 138 28.10 -7.11 -17.41
CA SER A 138 28.75 -7.56 -16.19
C SER A 138 30.26 -7.38 -16.32
N SER A 139 30.87 -6.66 -15.38
CA SER A 139 32.32 -6.67 -15.15
C SER A 139 32.64 -7.33 -13.83
#